data_AF-A0AAE0FFA7-F1
#
_entry.id   AF-A0AAE0FFA7-F1
#
_cell.length_a   1.000
_cell.length_b   1.000
_cell.length_c   1.000
_cell.angle_alpha   90.00
_cell.angle_beta   90.00
_cell.angle_gamma   90.00
#
_symmetry.space_group_name_H-M   'P 1'
#
loop_
_entity.id
_entity.type
_entity.pdbx_description
1 polymer ?
#
loop_
_entity_poly.entity_id
_entity_poly.type
_entity_poly.pdbx_seq_one_letter_code
_entity_poly.pdbx_strand_id
1 'polypeptide(L)'
;MLQTGITPDFITVDGGEGGTGAAPPEFSDRVGMPLLQGLSMTHALLVGAGLRDRVKIIASGKILTGFSIVEAMAIGADVTNSARAMLFALGCIQALKCNTNKCPTGITTLDPRLMNGLVVPDKAERVYRYHQKTVHVALEIIGALGLDSPNLVRPEHIMNTGDYGEILTLSKVYPHLNIQSGALLENQGEASVLKLWNAARV
;
A
#
# COMPACT_ATOMS: atom_id res chain seq x y z
N MET A 1 12.31 19.92 2.70
CA MET A 1 10.89 20.36 2.70
C MET A 1 10.67 21.54 3.61
N LEU A 2 10.94 21.45 4.92
CA LEU A 2 10.71 22.55 5.86
C LEU A 2 11.55 23.80 5.57
N GLN A 3 12.86 23.64 5.38
CA GLN A 3 13.77 24.76 5.12
C GLN A 3 13.51 25.42 3.76
N THR A 4 13.28 24.62 2.72
CA THR A 4 13.13 25.10 1.34
C THR A 4 11.71 25.52 0.99
N GLY A 5 10.71 25.11 1.77
CA GLY A 5 9.29 25.25 1.42
C GLY A 5 8.83 24.35 0.26
N ILE A 6 9.72 23.56 -0.35
CA ILE A 6 9.44 22.71 -1.51
C ILE A 6 9.06 21.30 -1.04
N THR A 7 7.92 20.80 -1.51
CA THR A 7 7.39 19.46 -1.24
C THR A 7 7.15 18.71 -2.55
N PRO A 8 7.36 17.39 -2.63
CA PRO A 8 6.84 16.61 -3.74
C PRO A 8 5.30 16.57 -3.66
N ASP A 9 4.63 16.40 -4.80
CA ASP A 9 3.17 16.26 -4.83
C ASP A 9 2.72 14.96 -4.16
N PHE A 10 3.52 13.90 -4.30
CA PHE A 10 3.26 12.61 -3.68
C PHE A 10 4.53 11.84 -3.33
N ILE A 11 4.39 10.87 -2.43
CA ILE A 11 5.38 9.85 -2.09
C ILE A 11 4.71 8.50 -2.27
N THR A 12 5.37 7.59 -2.99
CA THR A 12 4.94 6.19 -3.07
C THR A 12 5.68 5.36 -2.01
N VAL A 13 4.93 4.61 -1.23
CA VAL A 13 5.43 3.64 -0.26
C VAL A 13 5.13 2.23 -0.78
N ASP A 14 6.18 1.52 -1.15
CA ASP A 14 6.12 0.14 -1.62
C ASP A 14 6.51 -0.83 -0.49
N GLY A 15 5.61 -1.75 -0.14
CA GLY A 15 5.91 -2.82 0.80
C GLY A 15 6.87 -3.86 0.21
N GLY A 16 7.69 -4.49 1.06
CA GLY A 16 8.63 -5.56 0.68
C GLY A 16 7.95 -6.77 0.04
N GLU A 17 6.64 -6.92 0.21
CA GLU A 17 5.80 -7.92 -0.42
C GLU A 17 5.51 -7.72 -1.92
N GLY A 18 6.18 -6.74 -2.55
CA GLY A 18 6.11 -6.45 -3.97
C GLY A 18 6.35 -7.67 -4.88
N GLY A 19 5.90 -7.57 -6.13
CA GLY A 19 6.21 -8.57 -7.15
C GLY A 19 7.44 -8.15 -7.96
N THR A 20 8.21 -9.12 -8.44
CA THR A 20 9.33 -8.88 -9.36
C THR A 20 9.33 -9.92 -10.47
N GLY A 21 9.81 -9.52 -11.65
CA GLY A 21 10.01 -10.43 -12.76
C GLY A 21 11.30 -11.25 -12.63
N ALA A 22 12.34 -10.72 -11.96
CA ALA A 22 13.70 -11.23 -12.08
C ALA A 22 14.67 -10.90 -10.93
N ALA A 23 14.21 -10.40 -9.79
CA ALA A 23 15.13 -10.07 -8.70
C ALA A 23 15.77 -11.33 -8.07
N PRO A 24 16.99 -11.22 -7.51
CA PRO A 24 17.58 -12.32 -6.75
C PRO A 24 16.72 -12.69 -5.52
N PRO A 25 16.73 -13.95 -5.09
CA PRO A 25 15.97 -14.40 -3.92
C PRO A 25 16.31 -13.64 -2.64
N GLU A 26 17.59 -13.31 -2.43
CA GLU A 26 18.05 -12.60 -1.23
C GLU A 26 17.38 -11.22 -1.11
N PHE A 27 17.23 -10.51 -2.23
CA PHE A 27 16.54 -9.23 -2.25
C PHE A 27 15.02 -9.41 -2.10
N SER A 28 14.45 -10.43 -2.74
CA SER A 28 13.01 -10.67 -2.73
C SER A 28 12.49 -11.14 -1.36
N ASP A 29 13.30 -11.91 -0.64
CA ASP A 29 12.87 -12.59 0.59
C ASP A 29 13.34 -11.88 1.87
N ARG A 30 14.41 -11.07 1.80
CA ARG A 30 15.06 -10.49 3.00
C ARG A 30 15.11 -8.97 3.03
N VAL A 31 14.92 -8.28 1.91
CA VAL A 31 15.06 -6.82 1.85
C VAL A 31 13.69 -6.16 1.78
N GLY A 32 13.44 -5.23 2.71
CA GLY A 32 12.22 -4.45 2.77
C GLY A 32 11.54 -4.52 4.13
N MET A 33 10.36 -3.90 4.21
CA MET A 33 9.50 -3.88 5.39
C MET A 33 8.05 -4.05 4.91
N PRO A 34 7.16 -4.68 5.69
CA PRO A 34 5.79 -4.84 5.22
C PRO A 34 5.09 -3.48 5.07
N LEU A 35 4.18 -3.38 4.10
CA LEU A 35 3.58 -2.10 3.69
C LEU A 35 2.98 -1.32 4.86
N LEU A 36 2.18 -1.96 5.72
CA LEU A 36 1.43 -1.25 6.76
C LEU A 36 2.37 -0.56 7.77
N GLN A 37 3.50 -1.18 8.12
CA GLN A 37 4.52 -0.57 8.98
C GLN A 37 5.19 0.62 8.29
N GLY A 38 5.60 0.48 7.02
CA GLY A 38 6.24 1.57 6.28
C GLY A 38 5.30 2.75 6.01
N LEU A 39 4.06 2.43 5.66
CA LEU A 39 3.01 3.40 5.38
C LEU A 39 2.65 4.20 6.64
N SER A 40 2.39 3.50 7.76
CA SER A 40 2.04 4.16 9.02
C SER A 40 3.15 5.10 9.51
N MET A 41 4.41 4.67 9.38
CA MET A 41 5.57 5.48 9.74
C MET A 41 5.70 6.72 8.87
N THR A 42 5.57 6.55 7.54
CA THR A 42 5.64 7.67 6.57
C THR A 42 4.53 8.67 6.81
N HIS A 43 3.30 8.18 7.05
CA HIS A 43 2.15 9.00 7.40
C HIS A 43 2.41 9.81 8.67
N ALA A 44 2.80 9.16 9.77
CA ALA A 44 3.05 9.81 11.05
C ALA A 44 4.19 10.84 10.97
N LEU A 45 5.25 10.57 10.22
CA LEU A 45 6.34 11.54 10.00
C LEU A 45 5.85 12.78 9.24
N LEU A 46 5.04 12.61 8.19
CA LEU A 46 4.47 13.73 7.44
C LEU A 46 3.47 14.54 8.28
N VAL A 47 2.63 13.88 9.09
CA VAL A 47 1.73 14.55 10.04
C VAL A 47 2.54 15.31 11.08
N GLY A 48 3.45 14.63 11.76
CA GLY A 48 4.29 15.22 12.80
C GLY A 48 5.19 16.36 12.31
N ALA A 49 5.55 16.39 11.02
CA ALA A 49 6.27 17.50 10.40
C ALA A 49 5.35 18.64 9.90
N GLY A 50 4.02 18.50 9.99
CA GLY A 50 3.05 19.48 9.50
C GLY A 50 2.96 19.54 7.95
N LEU A 51 3.31 18.45 7.27
CA LEU A 51 3.41 18.39 5.80
C LEU A 51 2.33 17.52 5.14
N ARG A 52 1.51 16.81 5.94
CA ARG A 52 0.56 15.80 5.41
C ARG A 52 -0.47 16.36 4.43
N ASP A 53 -0.91 17.61 4.61
CA ASP A 53 -1.89 18.26 3.73
C ASP A 53 -1.29 18.61 2.35
N ARG A 54 0.03 18.67 2.25
CA ARG A 54 0.76 19.07 1.04
C ARG A 54 1.32 17.90 0.24
N VAL A 55 1.39 16.71 0.84
CA VAL A 55 2.01 15.53 0.23
C VAL A 55 1.02 14.37 0.26
N LYS A 56 0.70 13.84 -0.91
CA LYS A 56 -0.12 12.64 -1.03
C LYS A 56 0.71 11.37 -0.85
N ILE A 57 0.14 10.33 -0.28
CA ILE A 57 0.81 9.04 -0.10
C ILE A 57 0.12 8.00 -0.98
N ILE A 58 0.90 7.39 -1.86
CA ILE A 58 0.47 6.27 -2.69
C ILE A 58 1.01 4.99 -2.05
N ALA A 59 0.15 4.04 -1.72
CA ALA A 59 0.55 2.77 -1.14
C ALA A 59 0.52 1.64 -2.17
N SER A 60 1.57 0.83 -2.22
CA SER A 60 1.59 -0.39 -3.04
C SER A 60 2.25 -1.55 -2.31
N GLY A 61 1.74 -2.76 -2.54
CA GLY A 61 2.15 -3.95 -1.77
C GLY A 61 0.94 -4.75 -1.36
N LYS A 62 0.73 -5.91 -2.01
CA LYS A 62 -0.42 -6.80 -1.75
C LYS A 62 -1.79 -6.10 -1.56
N ILE A 63 -2.08 -5.08 -2.37
CA ILE A 63 -3.45 -4.53 -2.48
C ILE A 63 -4.24 -5.43 -3.45
N LEU A 64 -5.00 -6.40 -2.94
CA LEU A 64 -5.73 -7.40 -3.74
C LEU A 64 -7.25 -7.31 -3.65
N THR A 65 -7.78 -6.76 -2.56
CA THR A 65 -9.22 -6.78 -2.25
C THR A 65 -9.72 -5.39 -1.87
N GLY A 66 -11.05 -5.21 -1.86
CA GLY A 66 -11.64 -3.97 -1.37
C GLY A 66 -11.24 -3.67 0.07
N PHE A 67 -11.15 -4.70 0.93
CA PHE A 67 -10.66 -4.53 2.30
C PHE A 67 -9.22 -4.03 2.36
N SER A 68 -8.30 -4.57 1.56
CA SER A 68 -6.90 -4.08 1.55
C SER A 68 -6.78 -2.62 1.11
N ILE A 69 -7.72 -2.12 0.29
CA ILE A 69 -7.79 -0.69 -0.04
C ILE A 69 -8.19 0.12 1.19
N VAL A 70 -9.27 -0.29 1.87
CA VAL A 70 -9.76 0.38 3.08
C VAL A 70 -8.72 0.34 4.20
N GLU A 71 -8.01 -0.76 4.36
CA GLU A 71 -6.92 -0.92 5.32
C GLU A 71 -5.76 0.03 5.08
N ALA A 72 -5.27 0.11 3.84
CA ALA A 72 -4.24 1.08 3.49
C ALA A 72 -4.70 2.53 3.67
N MET A 73 -5.96 2.84 3.33
CA MET A 73 -6.54 4.18 3.56
C MET A 73 -6.61 4.53 5.05
N ALA A 74 -7.03 3.57 5.89
CA ALA A 74 -7.10 3.75 7.34
C ALA A 74 -5.74 4.11 7.93
N ILE A 75 -4.66 3.52 7.43
CA ILE A 75 -3.28 3.75 7.92
C ILE A 75 -2.67 5.05 7.33
N GLY A 76 -3.28 5.63 6.31
CA GLY A 76 -2.94 6.97 5.84
C GLY A 76 -2.62 7.12 4.36
N ALA A 77 -2.86 6.09 3.54
CA ALA A 77 -2.77 6.20 2.08
C ALA A 77 -3.88 7.08 1.50
N ASP A 78 -3.54 7.94 0.53
CA ASP A 78 -4.53 8.67 -0.28
C ASP A 78 -4.95 7.86 -1.52
N VAL A 79 -4.02 7.05 -2.05
CA VAL A 79 -4.19 6.24 -3.26
C VAL A 79 -3.55 4.88 -3.04
N THR A 80 -4.12 3.84 -3.65
CA THR A 80 -3.52 2.49 -3.65
C THR A 80 -3.22 2.02 -5.07
N ASN A 81 -2.08 1.36 -5.24
CA ASN A 81 -1.66 0.73 -6.49
C ASN A 81 -1.78 -0.79 -6.38
N SER A 82 -2.39 -1.41 -7.39
CA SER A 82 -2.50 -2.87 -7.49
C SER A 82 -1.93 -3.37 -8.80
N ALA A 83 -0.80 -4.08 -8.74
CA ALA A 83 -0.19 -4.72 -9.90
C ALA A 83 -0.42 -6.24 -9.90
N ARG A 84 -0.10 -6.92 -8.78
CA ARG A 84 -0.18 -8.38 -8.69
C ARG A 84 -1.59 -8.91 -8.95
N ALA A 85 -2.61 -8.28 -8.36
CA ALA A 85 -3.97 -8.73 -8.54
C ALA A 85 -4.50 -8.44 -9.96
N MET A 86 -4.07 -7.34 -10.58
CA MET A 86 -4.31 -7.09 -12.01
C MET A 86 -3.68 -8.16 -12.89
N LEU A 87 -2.47 -8.63 -12.56
CA LEU A 87 -1.84 -9.76 -13.27
C LEU A 87 -2.65 -11.05 -13.08
N PHE A 88 -3.22 -11.32 -11.91
CA PHE A 88 -4.12 -12.46 -11.70
C PHE A 88 -5.40 -12.34 -12.52
N ALA A 89 -6.01 -11.15 -12.54
CA ALA A 89 -7.17 -10.87 -13.38
C ALA A 89 -6.85 -11.08 -14.88
N LEU A 90 -5.65 -10.69 -15.31
CA LEU A 90 -5.11 -10.92 -16.67
C LEU A 90 -4.83 -12.41 -16.96
N GLY A 91 -4.75 -13.27 -15.94
CA GLY A 91 -4.52 -14.71 -16.07
C GLY A 91 -3.11 -15.18 -15.70
N CYS A 92 -2.39 -14.45 -14.85
CA CYS A 92 -1.19 -14.97 -14.22
C CYS A 92 -1.56 -16.13 -13.28
N ILE A 93 -0.89 -17.26 -13.45
CA ILE A 93 -1.09 -18.50 -12.66
C ILE A 93 0.05 -18.74 -11.66
N GLN A 94 0.85 -17.71 -11.37
CA GLN A 94 2.05 -17.80 -10.54
C GLN A 94 3.03 -18.91 -10.98
N ALA A 95 3.29 -19.01 -12.28
CA ALA A 95 4.26 -19.98 -12.81
C ALA A 95 5.72 -19.69 -12.38
N LEU A 96 6.01 -18.50 -11.84
CA LEU A 96 7.35 -18.04 -11.40
C LEU A 96 8.44 -18.20 -12.48
N LYS A 97 8.05 -18.05 -13.75
CA LYS A 97 8.94 -18.13 -14.93
C LYS A 97 9.17 -16.78 -15.59
N CYS A 98 8.88 -15.70 -14.88
CA CYS A 98 8.81 -14.36 -15.44
C CYS A 98 10.12 -13.90 -16.11
N ASN A 99 11.25 -14.25 -15.52
CA ASN A 99 12.60 -13.96 -16.01
C ASN A 99 13.08 -14.87 -17.15
N THR A 100 12.38 -15.98 -17.43
CA THR A 100 12.88 -17.02 -18.35
C THR A 100 12.42 -16.82 -19.80
N ASN A 101 11.60 -15.81 -20.07
CA ASN A 101 10.88 -15.61 -21.32
C ASN A 101 9.87 -16.73 -21.67
N LYS A 102 9.59 -17.67 -20.75
CA LYS A 102 8.72 -18.85 -20.96
C LYS A 102 7.41 -18.79 -20.17
N CYS A 103 6.81 -17.60 -20.08
CA CYS A 103 5.52 -17.41 -19.40
C CYS A 103 4.41 -18.20 -20.12
N PRO A 104 3.77 -19.19 -19.48
CA PRO A 104 2.80 -20.06 -20.15
C PRO A 104 1.49 -19.34 -20.51
N THR A 105 1.22 -18.17 -19.93
CA THR A 105 -0.02 -17.42 -20.15
C THR A 105 0.17 -16.17 -21.01
N GLY A 106 1.37 -15.99 -21.58
CA GLY A 106 1.67 -14.92 -22.53
C GLY A 106 1.90 -13.54 -21.92
N ILE A 107 1.99 -13.42 -20.59
CA ILE A 107 2.07 -12.12 -19.90
C ILE A 107 3.49 -11.54 -19.92
N THR A 108 4.50 -12.34 -19.55
CA THR A 108 5.90 -11.90 -19.43
C THR A 108 6.78 -12.69 -20.40
N THR A 109 6.51 -12.56 -21.70
CA THR A 109 7.25 -13.23 -22.77
C THR A 109 7.25 -12.38 -24.03
N LEU A 110 8.33 -12.50 -24.79
CA LEU A 110 8.51 -11.96 -26.14
C LEU A 110 8.43 -13.07 -27.22
N ASP A 111 8.16 -14.32 -26.84
CA ASP A 111 7.92 -15.40 -27.80
C ASP A 111 6.53 -15.24 -28.43
N PRO A 112 6.43 -15.00 -29.77
CA PRO A 112 5.15 -14.80 -30.44
C PRO A 112 4.17 -15.96 -30.23
N ARG A 113 4.66 -17.20 -30.08
CA ARG A 113 3.79 -18.37 -29.85
C ARG A 113 3.14 -18.30 -28.47
N LEU A 114 3.87 -17.88 -27.45
CA LEU A 114 3.36 -17.76 -26.08
C LEU A 114 2.50 -16.50 -25.90
N MET A 115 2.84 -15.40 -26.59
CA MET A 115 2.04 -14.16 -26.58
C MET A 115 0.61 -14.37 -27.08
N ASN A 116 0.35 -15.39 -27.92
CA ASN A 116 -1.01 -15.78 -28.31
C ASN A 116 -1.91 -16.14 -27.11
N GLY A 117 -1.32 -16.50 -25.96
CA GLY A 117 -2.05 -16.69 -24.71
C GLY A 117 -2.61 -15.40 -24.11
N LEU A 118 -2.17 -14.22 -24.57
CA LEU A 118 -2.65 -12.90 -24.15
C LEU A 118 -3.75 -12.38 -25.11
N VAL A 119 -4.92 -13.00 -25.06
CA VAL A 119 -6.10 -12.59 -25.85
C VAL A 119 -6.68 -11.28 -25.31
N VAL A 120 -6.29 -10.14 -25.91
CA VAL A 120 -6.60 -8.78 -25.40
C VAL A 120 -8.10 -8.54 -25.16
N PRO A 121 -9.03 -8.85 -26.10
CA PRO A 121 -10.46 -8.57 -25.88
C PRO A 121 -11.06 -9.30 -24.68
N ASP A 122 -10.65 -10.54 -24.41
CA ASP A 122 -11.09 -11.31 -23.24
C ASP A 122 -10.45 -10.78 -21.95
N LYS A 123 -9.13 -10.60 -21.97
CA LYS A 123 -8.36 -10.27 -20.78
C LYS A 123 -8.59 -8.84 -20.29
N ALA A 124 -8.82 -7.88 -21.19
CA ALA A 124 -9.17 -6.51 -20.83
C ALA A 124 -10.46 -6.47 -20.01
N GLU A 125 -11.48 -7.24 -20.43
CA GLU A 125 -12.77 -7.32 -19.73
C GLU A 125 -12.62 -7.94 -18.33
N ARG A 126 -11.76 -8.94 -18.17
CA ARG A 126 -11.45 -9.55 -16.86
C ARG A 126 -10.79 -8.56 -15.91
N VAL A 127 -9.79 -7.81 -16.39
CA VAL A 127 -9.11 -6.77 -15.61
C VAL A 127 -10.09 -5.65 -15.23
N TYR A 128 -10.91 -5.20 -16.18
CA TYR A 128 -11.96 -4.20 -15.95
C TYR A 128 -12.94 -4.64 -14.85
N ARG A 129 -13.49 -5.84 -14.96
CA ARG A 129 -14.43 -6.39 -13.96
C ARG A 129 -13.79 -6.51 -12.59
N TYR A 130 -12.56 -7.02 -12.52
CA TYR A 130 -11.81 -7.13 -11.26
C TYR A 130 -11.62 -5.75 -10.62
N HIS A 131 -11.10 -4.77 -11.37
CA HIS A 131 -10.89 -3.41 -10.87
C HIS A 131 -12.21 -2.79 -10.38
N GLN A 132 -13.24 -2.81 -11.23
CA GLN A 132 -14.54 -2.21 -10.92
C GLN A 132 -15.15 -2.83 -9.65
N LYS A 133 -15.16 -4.17 -9.53
CA LYS A 133 -15.72 -4.85 -8.36
C LYS A 133 -14.89 -4.65 -7.10
N THR A 134 -13.57 -4.58 -7.23
CA THR A 134 -12.69 -4.33 -6.08
C THR A 134 -12.93 -2.94 -5.49
N VAL A 135 -13.05 -1.92 -6.34
CA VAL A 135 -13.40 -0.55 -5.92
C VAL A 135 -14.81 -0.50 -5.34
N HIS A 136 -15.78 -1.17 -5.99
CA HIS A 136 -17.15 -1.23 -5.49
C HIS A 136 -17.22 -1.83 -4.08
N VAL A 137 -16.56 -2.96 -3.83
CA VAL A 137 -16.51 -3.60 -2.50
C VAL A 137 -15.82 -2.70 -1.48
N ALA A 138 -14.76 -1.97 -1.85
CA ALA A 138 -14.15 -0.99 -0.95
C ALA A 138 -15.16 0.08 -0.51
N LEU A 139 -15.96 0.60 -1.44
CA LEU A 139 -17.02 1.58 -1.15
C LEU A 139 -18.16 0.97 -0.33
N GLU A 140 -18.54 -0.28 -0.57
CA GLU A 140 -19.52 -0.99 0.26
C GLU A 140 -19.03 -1.13 1.70
N ILE A 141 -17.74 -1.47 1.91
CA ILE A 141 -17.14 -1.53 3.26
C ILE A 141 -17.17 -0.15 3.91
N ILE A 142 -16.79 0.91 3.20
CA ILE A 142 -16.81 2.30 3.70
C ILE A 142 -18.25 2.72 4.09
N GLY A 143 -19.24 2.36 3.26
CA GLY A 143 -20.65 2.60 3.56
C GLY A 143 -21.13 1.79 4.77
N ALA A 144 -20.67 0.55 4.93
CA ALA A 144 -20.98 -0.28 6.10
C ALA A 144 -20.36 0.27 7.41
N LEU A 145 -19.25 1.00 7.32
CA LEU A 145 -18.68 1.78 8.43
C LEU A 145 -19.49 3.05 8.76
N GLY A 146 -20.50 3.39 7.96
CA GLY A 146 -21.31 4.60 8.14
C GLY A 146 -20.60 5.87 7.69
N LEU A 147 -19.64 5.78 6.76
CA LEU A 147 -18.86 6.91 6.29
C LEU A 147 -19.29 7.34 4.89
N ASP A 148 -19.43 8.64 4.68
CA ASP A 148 -19.83 9.22 3.39
C ASP A 148 -18.67 9.36 2.39
N SER A 149 -17.43 9.18 2.84
CA SER A 149 -16.24 9.38 2.01
C SER A 149 -15.07 8.50 2.44
N PRO A 150 -14.27 7.98 1.48
CA PRO A 150 -13.02 7.27 1.78
C PRO A 150 -12.03 8.08 2.62
N ASN A 151 -12.05 9.41 2.49
CA ASN A 151 -11.17 10.30 3.26
C ASN A 151 -11.49 10.34 4.76
N LEU A 152 -12.62 9.77 5.18
CA LEU A 152 -13.04 9.66 6.57
C LEU A 152 -12.65 8.32 7.21
N VAL A 153 -12.07 7.39 6.45
CA VAL A 153 -11.56 6.15 7.02
C VAL A 153 -10.40 6.48 7.96
N ARG A 154 -10.43 5.92 9.16
CA ARG A 154 -9.44 6.13 10.22
C ARG A 154 -8.99 4.77 10.78
N PRO A 155 -7.83 4.68 11.44
CA PRO A 155 -7.33 3.42 11.99
C PRO A 155 -8.27 2.80 13.04
N GLU A 156 -9.13 3.58 13.70
CA GLU A 156 -10.09 3.09 14.70
C GLU A 156 -11.19 2.20 14.09
N HIS A 157 -11.46 2.34 12.78
CA HIS A 157 -12.50 1.58 12.11
C HIS A 157 -12.11 0.13 11.82
N ILE A 158 -10.83 -0.22 11.97
CA ILE A 158 -10.33 -1.56 11.65
C ILE A 158 -9.86 -2.25 12.92
N MET A 159 -10.50 -3.38 13.20
CA MET A 159 -10.15 -4.27 14.29
C MET A 159 -9.08 -5.27 13.85
N ASN A 160 -8.17 -5.57 14.75
CA ASN A 160 -7.11 -6.55 14.62
C ASN A 160 -7.09 -7.42 15.88
N THR A 161 -6.80 -8.69 15.70
CA THR A 161 -6.65 -9.63 16.82
C THR A 161 -5.18 -9.67 17.21
N GLY A 162 -4.88 -9.14 18.39
CA GLY A 162 -3.56 -9.22 19.01
C GLY A 162 -3.30 -10.59 19.64
N ASP A 163 -2.25 -10.64 20.45
CA ASP A 163 -1.86 -11.86 21.14
C ASP A 163 -2.94 -12.30 22.14
N TYR A 164 -3.05 -13.61 22.34
CA TYR A 164 -3.99 -14.23 23.30
C TYR A 164 -5.46 -13.85 23.10
N GLY A 165 -5.85 -13.42 21.89
CA GLY A 165 -7.23 -13.06 21.55
C GLY A 165 -7.63 -11.63 21.93
N GLU A 166 -6.65 -10.76 22.23
CA GLU A 166 -6.92 -9.35 22.43
C GLU A 166 -7.52 -8.71 21.16
N ILE A 167 -8.52 -7.86 21.32
CA ILE A 167 -9.12 -7.11 20.20
C ILE A 167 -8.59 -5.68 20.26
N LEU A 168 -7.82 -5.30 19.25
CA LEU A 168 -7.17 -4.01 19.11
C LEU A 168 -7.68 -3.28 17.87
N THR A 169 -7.71 -1.95 17.90
CA THR A 169 -7.85 -1.16 16.67
C THR A 169 -6.48 -0.97 16.02
N LEU A 170 -6.44 -0.64 14.72
CA LEU A 170 -5.15 -0.30 14.09
C LEU A 170 -4.47 0.92 14.73
N SER A 171 -5.22 1.86 15.30
CA SER A 171 -4.62 2.98 16.07
C SER A 171 -3.90 2.54 17.34
N LYS A 172 -4.31 1.42 17.93
CA LYS A 172 -3.58 0.81 19.06
C LYS A 172 -2.41 -0.05 18.59
N VAL A 173 -2.54 -0.72 17.46
CA VAL A 173 -1.44 -1.49 16.84
C VAL A 173 -0.30 -0.57 16.39
N TYR A 174 -0.63 0.63 15.90
CA TYR A 174 0.31 1.65 15.44
C TYR A 174 0.10 2.97 16.23
N PRO A 175 0.57 3.06 17.49
CA PRO A 175 0.27 4.21 18.34
C PRO A 175 0.77 5.55 17.78
N HIS A 176 1.83 5.54 16.97
CA HIS A 176 2.38 6.72 16.30
C HIS A 176 1.41 7.38 15.31
N LEU A 177 0.35 6.70 14.88
CA LEU A 177 -0.70 7.30 14.04
C LEU A 177 -1.49 8.39 14.79
N ASN A 178 -1.44 8.42 16.13
CA ASN A 178 -2.13 9.42 16.95
C ASN A 178 -1.33 10.73 17.11
N ILE A 179 -0.19 10.87 16.41
CA ILE A 179 0.65 12.06 16.47
C ILE A 179 -0.09 13.31 15.97
N GLN A 180 0.09 14.42 16.68
CA GLN A 180 -0.50 15.70 16.28
C GLN A 180 0.31 16.36 15.17
N SER A 181 -0.39 17.15 14.34
CA SER A 181 0.27 17.90 13.26
C SER A 181 1.32 18.85 13.84
N GLY A 182 2.56 18.79 13.32
CA GLY A 182 3.67 19.63 13.77
C GLY A 182 4.37 19.18 15.06
N ALA A 183 3.92 18.12 15.73
CA ALA A 183 4.48 17.69 17.02
C ALA A 183 6.00 17.40 16.97
N LEU A 184 6.52 16.87 15.86
CA LEU A 184 7.95 16.56 15.71
C LEU A 184 8.82 17.83 15.61
N LEU A 185 8.24 18.97 15.20
CA LEU A 185 8.93 20.25 15.19
C LEU A 185 9.24 20.73 16.62
N GLU A 186 8.39 20.34 17.57
CA GLU A 186 8.51 20.61 19.00
C GLU A 186 9.18 19.46 19.77
N ASN A 187 9.73 18.46 19.04
CA ASN A 187 10.33 17.26 19.61
C ASN A 187 9.36 16.46 20.52
N GLN A 188 8.08 16.45 20.15
CA GLN A 188 7.01 15.69 20.78
C GLN A 188 6.57 14.53 19.88
N GLY A 189 6.27 13.39 20.47
CA GLY A 189 5.81 12.20 19.74
C GLY A 189 6.27 10.91 20.40
N GLU A 190 5.91 9.79 19.80
CA GLU A 190 6.38 8.48 20.25
C GLU A 190 7.89 8.33 20.03
N ALA A 191 8.58 7.64 20.94
CA ALA A 191 10.03 7.48 20.91
C ALA A 191 10.54 6.85 19.60
N SER A 192 9.77 5.92 19.01
CA SER A 192 10.07 5.26 17.74
C SER A 192 10.18 6.27 16.58
N VAL A 193 9.21 7.18 16.48
CA VAL A 193 9.16 8.24 15.46
C VAL A 193 10.21 9.31 15.72
N LEU A 194 10.35 9.77 16.97
CA LEU A 194 11.34 10.80 17.33
C LEU A 194 12.77 10.35 17.02
N LYS A 195 13.08 9.07 17.26
CA LYS A 195 14.39 8.51 16.91
C LYS A 195 14.68 8.62 15.42
N LEU A 196 13.73 8.26 14.57
CA LEU A 196 13.86 8.37 13.11
C LEU A 196 13.94 9.83 12.65
N TRP A 197 13.07 10.68 13.20
CA TRP A 197 13.05 12.12 12.93
C TRP A 197 14.41 12.76 13.23
N ASN A 198 14.96 12.51 14.41
CA ASN A 198 16.23 13.10 14.83
C ASN A 198 17.42 12.53 14.03
N ALA A 199 17.38 11.25 13.65
CA ALA A 199 18.40 10.65 12.80
C ALA A 199 18.41 11.25 11.37
N ALA A 200 17.25 11.71 10.87
CA ALA A 200 17.11 12.30 9.54
C ALA A 200 17.46 13.80 9.49
N ARG A 201 17.67 14.47 10.64
CA ARG A 201 18.00 15.90 10.73
C ARG A 201 19.51 16.20 10.65
N VAL A 202 20.34 15.19 10.39
CA VAL A 202 21.80 15.32 10.22
C VAL A 202 22.12 16.02 8.89
#